data_AF-A0A935P089-F1
#
_entry.id   AF-A0A935P089-F1
#
_cell.length_a   1.000
_cell.length_b   1.000
_cell.length_c   1.000
_cell.angle_alpha   90.00
_cell.angle_beta   90.00
_cell.angle_gamma   90.00
#
_symmetry.space_group_name_H-M   'P 1'
#
loop_
_entity.id
_entity.type
_entity.pdbx_description
1 polymer ?
#
loop_
_entity_poly.entity_id
_entity_poly.type
_entity_poly.pdbx_seq_one_letter_code
_entity_poly.pdbx_strand_id
1 'polypeptide(L)'
;MDLQQIVGQPLAARVDVLAFSTFGDPDRDAMFKAVDLALGGLLKECAAGEGFTGKPLQMLSVHTGGKLPAKRIVVVGTGAKSEFATSNLRDVTATVANFANRIGATSAGFVMPAVKGPALQLAAEGVLLSGYRFNRYQTGDDAKKPAPLASFGFFADAKGSKPGAAQAREMGAAFERAQIVCAAVNRARDLVNEPAAEMTPSAMAREAEAIAKRHKSLSVTVLGPKKCEELKMGMFLSVAQGSEQEPRFIHLVYKPAKKPRKKVALIGKGITFDSGGYSLKPSNAMEDMKVDMAGAAAVITAMDAIAQLGSDCEIHAIAPCCENMVSGRAYRLGDVLTSMDGTTVEINNTDAEGRLILGDAITYARTKVEPDEMFDFATLTGACLVALGAYTAGVFSDDDQLAKRWLHAADAGGEDMWRLPLNPRLRESLKSSVADMRNTGDRNGGAITAALFLKTFAKDTPWLHVDLAGPASLTTARPSQPKGGTGFGVATIVEYLTR
;
A
#
# COMPACT_ATOMS: atom_id res chain seq x y z
N MET A 1 4.81 19.68 4.59
CA MET A 1 6.07 19.22 5.21
C MET A 1 7.19 19.59 4.27
N ASP A 2 8.12 20.42 4.73
CA ASP A 2 9.34 20.75 4.00
C ASP A 2 10.45 19.75 4.39
N LEU A 3 10.93 18.97 3.42
CA LEU A 3 12.00 18.01 3.63
C LEU A 3 13.32 18.62 3.15
N GLN A 4 14.30 18.67 4.05
CA GLN A 4 15.57 19.32 3.74
C GLN A 4 16.76 18.46 4.14
N GLN A 5 17.89 18.72 3.49
CA GLN A 5 19.17 18.28 4.00
C GLN A 5 19.70 19.30 5.01
N ILE A 6 20.21 18.82 6.14
CA ILE A 6 20.96 19.67 7.07
C ILE A 6 22.45 19.37 6.92
N VAL A 7 23.23 20.44 6.75
CA VAL A 7 24.70 20.40 6.67
C VAL A 7 25.30 20.95 7.96
N GLY A 8 26.39 20.35 8.42
CA GLY A 8 27.08 20.73 9.65
C GLY A 8 26.81 19.75 10.80
N GLN A 9 27.47 20.01 11.93
CA GLN A 9 27.44 19.12 13.09
C GLN A 9 26.01 19.01 13.66
N PRO A 10 25.46 17.78 13.85
CA PRO A 10 24.12 17.61 14.41
C PRO A 10 23.90 18.32 15.75
N LEU A 11 24.90 18.31 16.64
CA LEU A 11 24.83 18.96 17.95
C LEU A 11 24.77 20.50 17.86
N ALA A 12 25.11 21.09 16.71
CA ALA A 12 25.00 22.54 16.48
C ALA A 12 23.67 22.96 15.82
N ALA A 13 22.78 22.00 15.54
CA ALA A 13 21.54 22.24 14.82
C ALA A 13 20.53 23.06 15.63
N ARG A 14 19.99 24.12 15.01
CA ARG A 14 18.93 24.96 15.58
C ARG A 14 17.56 24.45 15.13
N VAL A 15 17.09 23.39 15.77
CA VAL A 15 15.77 22.76 15.54
C VAL A 15 15.03 22.57 16.86
N ASP A 16 13.71 22.47 16.84
CA ASP A 16 12.96 22.19 18.07
C ASP A 16 13.26 20.77 18.58
N VAL A 17 13.39 19.80 17.66
CA VAL A 17 13.73 18.40 17.97
C VAL A 17 14.94 17.94 17.17
N LEU A 18 16.01 17.51 17.84
CA LEU A 18 17.10 16.74 17.23
C LEU A 18 16.93 15.27 17.58
N ALA A 19 16.88 14.40 16.58
CA ALA A 19 16.62 12.99 16.75
C ALA A 19 17.69 12.11 16.11
N PHE A 20 17.89 10.93 16.68
CA PHE A 20 18.72 9.87 16.11
C PHE A 20 18.24 8.50 16.57
N SER A 21 18.65 7.45 15.86
CA SER A 21 18.37 6.08 16.22
C SER A 21 19.56 5.40 16.89
N THR A 22 19.32 4.43 17.78
CA THR A 22 20.36 3.55 18.34
C THR A 22 20.04 2.07 18.08
N PHE A 23 21.07 1.28 17.80
CA PHE A 23 20.98 -0.18 17.65
C PHE A 23 21.30 -0.87 18.98
N GLY A 24 20.30 -1.47 19.61
CA GLY A 24 20.44 -2.15 20.89
C GLY A 24 20.92 -1.21 21.98
N ASP A 25 21.96 -1.63 22.70
CA ASP A 25 22.50 -0.94 23.87
C ASP A 25 22.94 0.51 23.54
N PRO A 26 22.26 1.54 24.09
CA PRO A 26 22.60 2.95 23.85
C PRO A 26 24.03 3.32 24.30
N ASP A 27 24.59 2.63 25.30
CA ASP A 27 25.96 2.87 25.77
C ASP A 27 27.03 2.43 24.76
N ARG A 28 26.64 1.80 23.65
CA ARG A 28 27.54 1.46 22.54
C ARG A 28 27.45 2.42 21.38
N ASP A 29 26.42 3.28 21.34
CA ASP A 29 26.20 4.21 20.24
C ASP A 29 27.04 5.49 20.40
N ALA A 30 27.73 5.88 19.32
CA ALA A 30 28.63 7.03 19.35
C ALA A 30 27.88 8.37 19.44
N MET A 31 26.72 8.48 18.80
CA MET A 31 25.89 9.68 18.85
C MET A 31 25.27 9.83 20.24
N PHE A 32 24.81 8.73 20.84
CA PHE A 32 24.30 8.71 22.21
C PHE A 32 25.34 9.25 23.20
N LYS A 33 26.59 8.74 23.14
CA LYS A 33 27.70 9.22 23.98
C LYS A 33 28.01 10.70 23.77
N ALA A 34 28.04 11.16 22.52
CA ALA A 34 28.36 12.55 22.20
C ALA A 34 27.29 13.51 22.76
N VAL A 35 26.01 13.15 22.62
CA VAL A 35 24.90 13.94 23.15
C VAL A 35 24.88 13.90 24.67
N ASP A 36 25.09 12.74 25.28
CA ASP A 36 25.13 12.61 26.74
C ASP A 36 26.23 13.47 27.37
N LEU A 37 27.43 13.46 26.78
CA LEU A 37 28.54 14.33 27.19
C LEU A 37 28.15 15.81 27.10
N ALA A 38 27.53 16.23 25.99
CA ALA A 38 27.08 17.61 25.82
C ALA A 38 25.96 18.01 26.80
N LEU A 39 25.16 17.04 27.25
CA LEU A 39 24.12 17.26 28.26
C LEU A 39 24.62 17.06 29.70
N GLY A 40 25.88 16.66 29.89
CA GLY A 40 26.48 16.44 31.21
C GLY A 40 25.95 15.20 31.94
N GLY A 41 25.70 14.10 31.22
CA GLY A 41 25.26 12.82 31.78
C GLY A 41 23.74 12.62 31.89
N LEU A 42 22.96 13.66 31.57
CA LEU A 42 21.50 13.65 31.72
C LEU A 42 20.82 12.61 30.80
N LEU A 43 21.33 12.39 29.59
CA LEU A 43 20.70 11.47 28.65
C LEU A 43 20.80 10.03 29.15
N LYS A 44 21.96 9.66 29.69
CA LYS A 44 22.20 8.35 30.30
C LYS A 44 21.38 8.16 31.57
N GLU A 45 21.30 9.18 32.41
CA GLU A 45 20.46 9.16 33.62
C GLU A 45 18.98 8.90 33.27
N CYS A 46 18.42 9.65 32.31
CA CYS A 46 17.06 9.42 31.85
C CYS A 46 16.88 8.04 31.20
N ALA A 47 17.85 7.57 30.41
CA ALA A 47 17.79 6.25 29.80
C ALA A 47 17.70 5.13 30.86
N ALA A 48 18.50 5.21 31.93
CA ALA A 48 18.44 4.27 33.04
C ALA A 48 17.11 4.37 33.82
N GLY A 49 16.66 5.60 34.13
CA GLY A 49 15.43 5.84 34.88
C GLY A 49 14.16 5.40 34.15
N GLU A 50 14.12 5.50 32.82
CA GLU A 50 12.98 5.11 31.98
C GLU A 50 13.09 3.68 31.40
N GLY A 51 14.16 2.94 31.73
CA GLY A 51 14.39 1.60 31.19
C GLY A 51 14.59 1.56 29.67
N PHE A 52 15.21 2.61 29.11
CA PHE A 52 15.55 2.69 27.70
C PHE A 52 16.68 1.71 27.36
N THR A 53 16.34 0.69 26.57
CA THR A 53 17.24 -0.42 26.19
C THR A 53 17.44 -0.52 24.68
N GLY A 54 16.91 0.44 23.92
CA GLY A 54 16.99 0.49 22.46
C GLY A 54 16.12 -0.55 21.75
N LYS A 55 15.06 -1.05 22.40
CA LYS A 55 14.07 -1.93 21.75
C LYS A 55 13.43 -1.24 20.53
N PRO A 56 12.94 -2.00 19.52
CA PRO A 56 12.30 -1.41 18.34
C PRO A 56 11.21 -0.39 18.72
N LEU A 57 11.34 0.81 18.18
CA LEU A 57 10.43 1.95 18.39
C LEU A 57 10.31 2.44 19.85
N GLN A 58 11.14 1.94 20.77
CA GLN A 58 11.26 2.54 22.09
C GLN A 58 11.79 3.97 21.94
N MET A 59 11.21 4.92 22.65
CA MET A 59 11.59 6.33 22.54
C MET A 59 12.07 6.87 23.89
N LEU A 60 13.13 7.66 23.86
CA LEU A 60 13.58 8.51 24.95
C LEU A 60 13.57 9.97 24.48
N SER A 61 13.09 10.88 25.32
CA SER A 61 13.06 12.32 25.02
C SER A 61 13.59 13.13 26.19
N VAL A 62 14.56 14.00 25.95
CA VAL A 62 15.17 14.85 26.98
C VAL A 62 15.17 16.32 26.56
N HIS A 63 14.81 17.22 27.47
CA HIS A 63 14.98 18.66 27.26
C HIS A 63 16.45 19.05 27.42
N THR A 64 16.96 19.88 26.51
CA THR A 64 18.39 20.24 26.53
C THR A 64 18.73 21.31 27.56
N GLY A 65 17.73 22.03 28.07
CA GLY A 65 17.93 23.13 29.02
C GLY A 65 18.84 24.24 28.48
N GLY A 66 18.96 24.38 27.16
CA GLY A 66 19.86 25.33 26.51
C GLY A 66 21.32 24.88 26.38
N LYS A 67 21.69 23.69 26.86
CA LYS A 67 23.05 23.12 26.70
C LYS A 67 23.37 22.78 25.24
N LEU A 68 22.34 22.52 24.43
CA LEU A 68 22.43 22.37 22.98
C LEU A 68 21.48 23.39 22.32
N PRO A 69 21.76 23.84 21.07
CA PRO A 69 20.86 24.74 20.34
C PRO A 69 19.50 24.11 20.02
N ALA A 70 19.45 22.78 19.89
CA ALA A 70 18.19 22.06 19.79
C ALA A 70 17.44 22.11 21.13
N LYS A 71 16.11 22.27 21.13
CA LYS A 71 15.34 22.37 22.39
C LYS A 71 15.12 21.00 23.06
N ARG A 72 15.08 19.94 22.25
CA ARG A 72 14.82 18.57 22.69
C ARG A 72 15.68 17.57 21.92
N ILE A 73 16.16 16.56 22.63
CA ILE A 73 16.78 15.36 22.05
C ILE A 73 15.76 14.23 22.06
N VAL A 74 15.67 13.49 20.95
CA VAL A 74 14.88 12.26 20.86
C VAL A 74 15.78 11.11 20.41
N VAL A 75 15.74 10.00 21.13
CA VAL A 75 16.42 8.75 20.76
C VAL A 75 15.38 7.69 20.46
N VAL A 76 15.49 7.05 19.30
CA VAL A 76 14.60 5.93 18.91
C VAL A 76 15.40 4.63 18.88
N GLY A 77 14.95 3.63 19.63
CA GLY A 77 15.50 2.28 19.61
C GLY A 77 15.12 1.56 18.31
N THR A 78 16.07 0.80 17.76
CA THR A 78 15.88 0.05 16.51
C THR A 78 16.06 -1.46 16.70
N GLY A 79 16.27 -1.92 17.93
CA GLY A 79 16.58 -3.31 18.23
C GLY A 79 17.99 -3.70 17.77
N ALA A 80 18.21 -4.99 17.60
CA ALA A 80 19.50 -5.51 17.15
C ALA A 80 19.77 -5.11 15.69
N LYS A 81 20.99 -4.67 15.39
CA LYS A 81 21.39 -4.28 14.02
C LYS A 81 21.22 -5.42 13.00
N SER A 82 21.37 -6.67 13.44
CA SER A 82 21.18 -7.87 12.60
C SER A 82 19.73 -8.12 12.17
N GLU A 83 18.77 -7.54 12.88
CA GLU A 83 17.33 -7.70 12.65
C GLU A 83 16.72 -6.46 11.97
N PHE A 84 17.50 -5.40 11.78
CA PHE A 84 17.02 -4.14 11.21
C PHE A 84 16.99 -4.21 9.68
N ALA A 85 15.78 -4.14 9.13
CA ALA A 85 15.55 -3.91 7.71
C ALA A 85 15.53 -2.40 7.41
N THR A 86 16.02 -2.01 6.24
CA THR A 86 16.06 -0.59 5.84
C THR A 86 14.66 0.03 5.84
N SER A 87 13.63 -0.75 5.53
CA SER A 87 12.21 -0.37 5.59
C SER A 87 11.74 0.07 6.98
N ASN A 88 12.38 -0.39 8.06
CA ASN A 88 12.07 0.04 9.42
C ASN A 88 12.33 1.55 9.64
N LEU A 89 13.15 2.20 8.77
CA LEU A 89 13.35 3.64 8.83
C LEU A 89 12.05 4.44 8.70
N ARG A 90 11.05 3.93 7.97
CA ARG A 90 9.73 4.59 7.88
C ARG A 90 9.11 4.78 9.26
N ASP A 91 9.03 3.72 10.04
CA ASP A 91 8.41 3.79 11.37
C ASP A 91 9.29 4.53 12.37
N VAL A 92 10.62 4.45 12.24
CA VAL A 92 11.55 5.23 13.08
C VAL A 92 11.36 6.74 12.88
N THR A 93 11.37 7.23 11.65
CA THR A 93 11.22 8.67 11.39
C THR A 93 9.79 9.15 11.58
N ALA A 94 8.79 8.33 11.27
CA ALA A 94 7.40 8.61 11.59
C ALA A 94 7.19 8.75 13.11
N THR A 95 7.86 7.92 13.91
CA THR A 95 7.84 8.00 15.38
C THR A 95 8.37 9.36 15.86
N VAL A 96 9.45 9.86 15.27
CA VAL A 96 9.99 11.21 15.55
C VAL A 96 9.03 12.30 15.11
N ALA A 97 8.48 12.22 13.89
CA ALA A 97 7.58 13.23 13.34
C ALA A 97 6.26 13.33 14.13
N ASN A 98 5.69 12.19 14.54
CA ASN A 98 4.51 12.15 15.41
C ASN A 98 4.80 12.75 16.79
N PHE A 99 5.96 12.45 17.37
CA PHE A 99 6.38 13.06 18.63
C PHE A 99 6.51 14.59 18.52
N ALA A 100 7.18 15.07 17.47
CA ALA A 100 7.38 16.49 17.23
C ALA A 100 6.02 17.22 17.10
N ASN A 101 5.08 16.65 16.33
CA ASN A 101 3.72 17.17 16.23
C ASN A 101 3.00 17.21 17.58
N ARG A 102 3.08 16.13 18.36
CA ARG A 102 2.43 16.03 19.68
C ARG A 102 2.88 17.10 20.66
N ILE A 103 4.15 17.51 20.60
CA ILE A 103 4.70 18.54 21.50
C ILE A 103 4.64 19.96 20.93
N GLY A 104 4.03 20.15 19.75
CA GLY A 104 3.95 21.46 19.09
C GLY A 104 5.27 21.95 18.49
N ALA A 105 6.22 21.06 18.19
CA ALA A 105 7.46 21.42 17.52
C ALA A 105 7.21 21.77 16.05
N THR A 106 7.90 22.79 15.55
CA THR A 106 7.78 23.30 14.17
C THR A 106 8.91 22.81 13.26
N SER A 107 10.03 22.38 13.85
CA SER A 107 11.20 21.88 13.13
C SER A 107 11.81 20.65 13.81
N ALA A 108 12.18 19.65 13.01
CA ALA A 108 12.92 18.49 13.48
C ALA A 108 14.13 18.20 12.58
N GLY A 109 15.20 17.66 13.16
CA GLY A 109 16.36 17.13 12.46
C GLY A 109 16.61 15.68 12.84
N PHE A 110 16.94 14.82 11.89
CA PHE A 110 17.22 13.40 12.12
C PHE A 110 18.59 13.01 11.58
N VAL A 111 19.40 12.34 12.41
CA VAL A 111 20.69 11.80 12.02
C VAL A 111 20.50 10.42 11.41
N MET A 112 20.81 10.27 10.13
CA MET A 112 20.65 9.00 9.41
C MET A 112 21.63 7.94 9.96
N PRO A 113 21.14 6.72 10.28
CA PRO A 113 22.03 5.61 10.58
C PRO A 113 22.72 5.11 9.30
N ALA A 114 23.91 4.54 9.46
CA ALA A 114 24.64 3.91 8.36
C ALA A 114 24.00 2.56 8.00
N VAL A 115 23.08 2.57 7.03
CA VAL A 115 22.38 1.40 6.49
C VAL A 115 22.47 1.37 4.96
N LYS A 116 22.26 0.19 4.36
CA LYS A 116 22.29 0.00 2.90
C LYS A 116 20.93 0.37 2.27
N GLY A 117 20.87 0.45 0.94
CA GLY A 117 19.60 0.62 0.21
C GLY A 117 19.08 2.06 0.17
N PRO A 118 17.81 2.27 -0.23
CA PRO A 118 17.21 3.59 -0.42
C PRO A 118 16.81 4.27 0.92
N ALA A 119 17.74 4.26 1.89
CA ALA A 119 17.50 4.64 3.28
C ALA A 119 16.87 6.03 3.44
N LEU A 120 17.39 7.03 2.72
CA LEU A 120 16.87 8.39 2.80
C LEU A 120 15.44 8.51 2.25
N GLN A 121 15.12 7.79 1.17
CA GLN A 121 13.77 7.76 0.62
C GLN A 121 12.80 7.19 1.66
N LEU A 122 13.09 6.00 2.23
CA LEU A 122 12.22 5.36 3.23
C LEU A 122 12.09 6.21 4.51
N ALA A 123 13.17 6.85 4.94
CA ALA A 123 13.16 7.79 6.06
C ALA A 123 12.27 9.02 5.78
N ALA A 124 12.36 9.60 4.57
CA ALA A 124 11.51 10.69 4.13
C ALA A 124 10.03 10.27 4.03
N GLU A 125 9.76 9.08 3.49
CA GLU A 125 8.42 8.52 3.42
C GLU A 125 7.79 8.36 4.80
N GLY A 126 8.55 7.90 5.80
CA GLY A 126 8.07 7.82 7.18
C GLY A 126 7.54 9.14 7.71
N VAL A 127 8.30 10.23 7.49
CA VAL A 127 7.88 11.58 7.89
C VAL A 127 6.60 11.99 7.15
N LEU A 128 6.55 11.81 5.83
CA LEU A 128 5.41 12.22 5.01
C LEU A 128 4.14 11.43 5.32
N LEU A 129 4.24 10.10 5.47
CA LEU A 129 3.11 9.22 5.75
C LEU A 129 2.57 9.40 7.17
N SER A 130 3.41 9.76 8.14
CA SER A 130 2.97 10.09 9.51
C SER A 130 2.05 11.31 9.58
N GLY A 131 2.16 12.20 8.59
CA GLY A 131 1.35 13.41 8.48
C GLY A 131 -0.06 13.17 7.95
N TYR A 132 -0.38 11.98 7.45
CA TYR A 132 -1.69 11.68 6.87
C TYR A 132 -2.81 11.79 7.92
N ARG A 133 -3.91 12.44 7.56
CA ARG A 133 -5.12 12.54 8.36
C ARG A 133 -6.34 12.41 7.45
N PHE A 134 -7.24 11.48 7.78
CA PHE A 134 -8.57 11.40 7.16
C PHE A 134 -9.61 12.03 8.10
N ASN A 135 -9.76 13.35 8.00
CA ASN A 135 -10.62 14.15 8.88
C ASN A 135 -11.79 14.80 8.12
N ARG A 136 -12.04 14.40 6.86
CA ARG A 136 -13.03 14.99 5.95
C ARG A 136 -14.42 15.16 6.57
N TYR A 137 -14.84 14.19 7.38
CA TYR A 137 -16.16 14.15 8.02
C TYR A 137 -16.17 14.70 9.45
N GLN A 138 -15.02 15.07 10.00
CA GLN A 138 -14.92 15.62 11.35
C GLN A 138 -15.12 17.14 11.31
N THR A 139 -16.09 17.64 12.06
CA THR A 139 -16.46 19.07 12.05
C THR A 139 -15.77 19.91 13.11
N GLY A 140 -15.23 19.29 14.15
CA GLY A 140 -14.57 19.97 15.28
C GLY A 140 -13.27 20.66 14.91
N ASP A 141 -12.95 21.75 15.61
CA ASP A 141 -11.79 22.60 15.32
C ASP A 141 -10.46 21.85 15.44
N ASP A 142 -10.33 20.94 16.41
CA ASP A 142 -9.12 20.14 16.60
C ASP A 142 -8.83 19.21 15.42
N ALA A 143 -9.88 18.70 14.76
CA ALA A 143 -9.72 17.88 13.57
C ALA A 143 -9.16 18.68 12.39
N LYS A 144 -9.43 19.98 12.33
CA LYS A 144 -9.03 20.87 11.22
C LYS A 144 -7.68 21.55 11.44
N LYS A 145 -7.12 21.48 12.65
CA LYS A 145 -5.83 22.10 12.95
C LYS A 145 -4.71 21.42 12.14
N PRO A 146 -3.89 22.20 11.42
CA PRO A 146 -2.72 21.64 10.74
C PRO A 146 -1.74 21.09 11.76
N ALA A 147 -1.01 20.06 11.35
CA ALA A 147 0.08 19.50 12.14
C ALA A 147 1.17 20.59 12.37
N PRO A 148 1.65 20.82 13.61
CA PRO A 148 2.61 21.89 13.89
C PRO A 148 3.96 21.76 13.17
N LEU A 149 4.40 20.54 12.90
CA LEU A 149 5.70 20.26 12.29
C LEU A 149 5.69 20.70 10.82
N ALA A 150 6.38 21.81 10.55
CA ALA A 150 6.46 22.41 9.23
C ALA A 150 7.67 21.89 8.42
N SER A 151 8.81 21.64 9.09
CA SER A 151 10.06 21.22 8.45
C SER A 151 10.70 20.02 9.13
N PHE A 152 11.27 19.11 8.32
CA PHE A 152 12.02 17.95 8.78
C PHE A 152 13.31 17.81 7.98
N GLY A 153 14.44 17.90 8.66
CA GLY A 153 15.75 17.84 8.05
C GLY A 153 16.49 16.53 8.32
N PHE A 154 17.32 16.11 7.36
CA PHE A 154 18.15 14.91 7.48
C PHE A 154 19.64 15.27 7.46
N PHE A 155 20.38 14.79 8.46
CA PHE A 155 21.84 14.76 8.42
C PHE A 155 22.29 13.47 7.75
N ALA A 156 23.21 13.57 6.79
CA ALA A 156 23.73 12.40 6.07
C ALA A 156 24.45 11.41 7.02
N ASP A 157 25.14 11.93 8.03
CA ASP A 157 25.83 11.15 9.04
C ASP A 157 25.95 11.95 10.35
N ALA A 158 26.46 11.29 11.40
CA ALA A 158 26.76 11.92 12.68
C ALA A 158 27.94 12.92 12.63
N LYS A 159 28.74 12.90 11.55
CA LYS A 159 29.90 13.79 11.38
C LYS A 159 29.52 15.13 10.76
N GLY A 160 28.29 15.29 10.28
CA GLY A 160 27.82 16.52 9.67
C GLY A 160 28.48 16.83 8.32
N SER A 161 28.97 15.80 7.63
CA SER A 161 29.73 15.94 6.39
C SER A 161 28.90 16.68 5.33
N LYS A 162 29.48 17.71 4.70
CA LYS A 162 28.84 18.37 3.55
C LYS A 162 28.84 17.38 2.38
N PRO A 163 27.69 17.09 1.76
CA PRO A 163 27.64 16.17 0.63
C PRO A 163 28.41 16.76 -0.56
N GLY A 164 29.04 15.89 -1.33
CA GLY A 164 29.47 16.24 -2.68
C GLY A 164 28.27 16.54 -3.58
N ALA A 165 28.50 17.16 -4.74
CA ALA A 165 27.42 17.52 -5.67
C ALA A 165 26.61 16.30 -6.15
N ALA A 166 27.26 15.14 -6.34
CA ALA A 166 26.58 13.89 -6.72
C ALA A 166 25.64 13.40 -5.62
N GLN A 167 26.13 13.34 -4.37
CA GLN A 167 25.33 12.93 -3.22
C GLN A 167 24.16 13.89 -2.99
N ALA A 168 24.36 15.21 -3.14
CA ALA A 168 23.26 16.18 -3.04
C ALA A 168 22.17 15.95 -4.09
N ARG A 169 22.53 15.58 -5.32
CA ARG A 169 21.57 15.22 -6.39
C ARG A 169 20.80 13.94 -6.07
N GLU A 170 21.50 12.91 -5.61
CA GLU A 170 20.86 11.65 -5.18
C GLU A 170 19.88 11.87 -4.03
N MET A 171 20.23 12.74 -3.08
CA MET A 171 19.33 13.12 -1.99
C MET A 171 18.08 13.86 -2.48
N GLY A 172 18.26 14.82 -3.40
CA GLY A 172 17.13 15.49 -4.04
C GLY A 172 16.19 14.52 -4.74
N ALA A 173 16.73 13.58 -5.52
CA ALA A 173 15.95 12.54 -6.19
C ALA A 173 15.23 11.61 -5.20
N ALA A 174 15.86 11.28 -4.07
CA ALA A 174 15.24 10.48 -3.02
C ALA A 174 14.05 11.19 -2.36
N PHE A 175 14.15 12.50 -2.10
CA PHE A 175 13.04 13.30 -1.56
C PHE A 175 11.90 13.46 -2.56
N GLU A 176 12.22 13.76 -3.82
CA GLU A 176 11.23 13.87 -4.89
C GLU A 176 10.45 12.55 -5.04
N ARG A 177 11.16 11.42 -5.11
CA ARG A 177 10.52 10.11 -5.18
C ARG A 177 9.66 9.81 -3.95
N ALA A 178 10.15 10.10 -2.75
CA ALA A 178 9.37 9.92 -1.51
C ALA A 178 8.08 10.74 -1.54
N GLN A 179 8.13 12.00 -1.99
CA GLN A 179 6.95 12.86 -2.14
C GLN A 179 5.93 12.27 -3.11
N ILE A 180 6.38 11.82 -4.28
CA ILE A 180 5.52 11.23 -5.31
C ILE A 180 4.87 9.94 -4.81
N VAL A 181 5.65 9.02 -4.25
CA VAL A 181 5.16 7.73 -3.74
C VAL A 181 4.19 7.95 -2.58
N CYS A 182 4.53 8.79 -1.60
CA CYS A 182 3.64 9.08 -0.47
C CYS A 182 2.34 9.76 -0.89
N ALA A 183 2.36 10.62 -1.91
CA ALA A 183 1.15 11.23 -2.43
C ALA A 183 0.21 10.18 -3.05
N ALA A 184 0.74 9.22 -3.80
CA ALA A 184 -0.04 8.10 -4.34
C ALA A 184 -0.58 7.19 -3.23
N VAL A 185 0.27 6.81 -2.26
CA VAL A 185 -0.14 6.01 -1.10
C VAL A 185 -1.27 6.70 -0.33
N ASN A 186 -1.10 7.97 0.02
CA ASN A 186 -2.11 8.72 0.76
C ASN A 186 -3.41 8.89 -0.04
N ARG A 187 -3.34 9.03 -1.37
CA ARG A 187 -4.54 9.00 -2.20
C ARG A 187 -5.24 7.65 -2.13
N ALA A 188 -4.51 6.54 -2.19
CA ALA A 188 -5.13 5.22 -2.03
C ALA A 188 -5.80 5.09 -0.65
N ARG A 189 -5.17 5.64 0.41
CA ARG A 189 -5.78 5.72 1.74
C ARG A 189 -7.07 6.52 1.74
N ASP A 190 -7.11 7.66 1.05
CA ASP A 190 -8.32 8.48 0.93
C ASP A 190 -9.46 7.68 0.28
N LEU A 191 -9.18 6.98 -0.82
CA LEU A 191 -10.20 6.17 -1.50
C LEU A 191 -10.74 5.04 -0.61
N VAL A 192 -9.85 4.35 0.12
CA VAL A 192 -10.22 3.23 1.03
C VAL A 192 -10.95 3.73 2.28
N ASN A 193 -10.61 4.92 2.77
CA ASN A 193 -11.23 5.50 3.98
C ASN A 193 -12.59 6.14 3.71
N GLU A 194 -12.87 6.50 2.46
CA GLU A 194 -14.12 7.11 2.04
C GLU A 194 -15.31 6.17 2.27
N PRO A 195 -16.46 6.63 2.82
CA PRO A 195 -17.64 5.80 2.96
C PRO A 195 -18.12 5.29 1.59
N ALA A 196 -18.68 4.07 1.57
CA ALA A 196 -19.17 3.46 0.33
C ALA A 196 -20.19 4.32 -0.43
N ALA A 197 -21.03 5.07 0.28
CA ALA A 197 -22.00 5.99 -0.34
C ALA A 197 -21.35 7.10 -1.19
N GLU A 198 -20.10 7.45 -0.89
CA GLU A 198 -19.34 8.51 -1.56
C GLU A 198 -18.37 7.90 -2.59
N MET A 199 -17.69 6.80 -2.24
CA MET A 199 -16.76 6.09 -3.11
C MET A 199 -17.45 4.99 -3.94
N THR A 200 -18.46 5.36 -4.70
CA THR A 200 -19.19 4.43 -5.58
C THR A 200 -18.35 4.02 -6.81
N PRO A 201 -18.78 3.03 -7.63
CA PRO A 201 -18.06 2.65 -8.84
C PRO A 201 -17.86 3.82 -9.82
N SER A 202 -18.84 4.73 -9.88
CA SER A 202 -18.75 5.96 -10.66
C SER A 202 -17.77 6.97 -10.05
N ALA A 203 -17.61 7.02 -8.72
CA ALA A 203 -16.59 7.85 -8.07
C ALA A 203 -15.17 7.33 -8.36
N MET A 204 -14.97 6.02 -8.29
CA MET A 204 -13.70 5.38 -8.70
C MET A 204 -13.32 5.72 -10.15
N ALA A 205 -14.29 5.70 -11.07
CA ALA A 205 -14.07 6.12 -12.45
C ALA A 205 -13.67 7.61 -12.58
N ARG A 206 -14.30 8.50 -11.81
CA ARG A 206 -13.94 9.93 -11.79
C ARG A 206 -12.52 10.16 -11.27
N GLU A 207 -12.09 9.40 -10.27
CA GLU A 207 -10.71 9.48 -9.75
C GLU A 207 -9.68 9.03 -10.79
N ALA A 208 -9.95 7.93 -11.49
CA ALA A 208 -9.15 7.49 -12.63
C ALA A 208 -9.04 8.55 -13.74
N GLU A 209 -10.16 9.18 -14.10
CA GLU A 209 -10.18 10.28 -15.07
C GLU A 209 -9.43 11.52 -14.59
N ALA A 210 -9.55 11.87 -13.31
CA ALA A 210 -8.86 13.00 -12.71
C ALA A 210 -7.33 12.78 -12.69
N ILE A 211 -6.87 11.54 -12.48
CA ILE A 211 -5.46 11.17 -12.59
C ILE A 211 -5.00 11.26 -14.05
N ALA A 212 -5.73 10.66 -14.99
CA ALA A 212 -5.36 10.69 -16.40
C ALA A 212 -5.25 12.12 -16.96
N LYS A 213 -6.15 13.03 -16.57
CA LYS A 213 -6.13 14.44 -17.02
C LYS A 213 -4.88 15.22 -16.59
N ARG A 214 -4.16 14.77 -15.56
CA ARG A 214 -2.94 15.45 -15.08
C ARG A 214 -1.72 15.16 -15.96
N HIS A 215 -1.77 14.07 -16.74
CA HIS A 215 -0.58 13.51 -17.37
C HIS A 215 -0.83 13.22 -18.84
N LYS A 216 -0.02 13.78 -19.72
CA LYS A 216 -0.10 13.50 -21.17
C LYS A 216 0.26 12.05 -21.53
N SER A 217 1.00 11.37 -20.66
CA SER A 217 1.39 9.97 -20.80
C SER A 217 0.30 8.98 -20.38
N LEU A 218 -0.81 9.47 -19.79
CA LEU A 218 -1.93 8.66 -19.37
C LEU A 218 -3.15 8.86 -20.27
N SER A 219 -3.87 7.77 -20.51
CA SER A 219 -5.20 7.78 -21.10
C SER A 219 -6.11 6.86 -20.28
N VAL A 220 -7.42 7.12 -20.30
CA VAL A 220 -8.40 6.30 -19.59
C VAL A 220 -9.58 5.98 -20.50
N THR A 221 -10.06 4.74 -20.39
CA THR A 221 -11.34 4.30 -20.95
C THR A 221 -12.19 3.73 -19.82
N VAL A 222 -13.44 4.17 -19.72
CA VAL A 222 -14.40 3.66 -18.73
C VAL A 222 -15.54 2.98 -19.49
N LEU A 223 -15.69 1.67 -19.32
CA LEU A 223 -16.75 0.89 -19.94
C LEU A 223 -17.95 0.82 -18.99
N GLY A 224 -19.13 1.21 -19.49
CA GLY A 224 -20.39 1.02 -18.79
C GLY A 224 -20.99 -0.39 -19.01
N PRO A 225 -22.16 -0.68 -18.43
CA PRO A 225 -22.78 -2.01 -18.46
C PRO A 225 -22.97 -2.57 -19.87
N LYS A 226 -23.51 -1.76 -20.80
CA LYS A 226 -23.75 -2.17 -22.20
C LYS A 226 -22.47 -2.66 -22.88
N LYS A 227 -21.36 -1.95 -22.67
CA LYS A 227 -20.09 -2.33 -23.30
C LYS A 227 -19.50 -3.60 -22.67
N CYS A 228 -19.70 -3.79 -21.37
CA CYS A 228 -19.31 -5.02 -20.69
C CYS A 228 -20.16 -6.21 -21.16
N GLU A 229 -21.44 -5.99 -21.48
CA GLU A 229 -22.34 -7.01 -22.04
C GLU A 229 -21.92 -7.43 -23.46
N GLU A 230 -21.58 -6.47 -24.32
CA GLU A 230 -21.00 -6.73 -25.65
C GLU A 230 -19.69 -7.55 -25.57
N LEU A 231 -18.91 -7.31 -24.52
CA LEU A 231 -17.68 -8.06 -24.22
C LEU A 231 -17.94 -9.39 -23.50
N LYS A 232 -19.21 -9.73 -23.21
CA LYS A 232 -19.63 -10.95 -22.51
C LYS A 232 -19.06 -11.11 -21.11
N MET A 233 -18.84 -10.01 -20.39
CA MET A 233 -18.35 -10.02 -19.00
C MET A 233 -19.45 -10.45 -18.01
N GLY A 234 -19.96 -11.68 -18.15
CA GLY A 234 -21.13 -12.15 -17.43
C GLY A 234 -20.88 -12.31 -15.94
N MET A 235 -19.68 -12.67 -15.50
CA MET A 235 -19.36 -12.75 -14.07
C MET A 235 -19.36 -11.35 -13.43
N PHE A 236 -18.71 -10.38 -14.07
CA PHE A 236 -18.67 -9.00 -13.58
C PHE A 236 -20.06 -8.38 -13.50
N LEU A 237 -20.86 -8.53 -14.54
CA LEU A 237 -22.22 -7.98 -14.60
C LEU A 237 -23.15 -8.64 -13.58
N SER A 238 -23.06 -9.96 -13.38
CA SER A 238 -23.89 -10.67 -12.40
C SER A 238 -23.58 -10.29 -10.95
N VAL A 239 -22.32 -9.98 -10.61
CA VAL A 239 -22.02 -9.42 -9.28
C VAL A 239 -22.67 -8.05 -9.11
N ALA A 240 -22.60 -7.20 -10.13
CA ALA A 240 -23.05 -5.83 -10.06
C ALA A 240 -24.59 -5.66 -10.08
N GLN A 241 -25.33 -6.59 -10.69
CA GLN A 241 -26.77 -6.43 -10.98
C GLN A 241 -27.65 -6.25 -9.74
N GLY A 242 -27.12 -6.58 -8.56
CA GLY A 242 -27.79 -6.42 -7.27
C GLY A 242 -27.88 -4.96 -6.80
N SER A 243 -26.96 -4.09 -7.23
CA SER A 243 -26.92 -2.68 -6.81
C SER A 243 -27.68 -1.75 -7.77
N GLU A 244 -28.10 -0.59 -7.25
CA GLU A 244 -28.56 0.56 -8.05
C GLU A 244 -27.38 1.40 -8.56
N GLN A 245 -26.18 1.25 -8.00
CA GLN A 245 -24.97 1.85 -8.54
C GLN A 245 -24.52 1.07 -9.79
N GLU A 246 -24.54 1.72 -10.95
CA GLU A 246 -24.08 1.09 -12.17
C GLU A 246 -22.58 0.72 -12.09
N PRO A 247 -22.18 -0.48 -12.55
CA PRO A 247 -20.78 -0.86 -12.61
C PRO A 247 -19.98 0.00 -13.58
N ARG A 248 -18.68 0.12 -13.31
CA ARG A 248 -17.70 0.80 -14.16
C ARG A 248 -16.47 -0.07 -14.32
N PHE A 249 -16.16 -0.47 -15.55
CA PHE A 249 -14.91 -1.15 -15.86
C PHE A 249 -13.89 -0.13 -16.34
N ILE A 250 -12.89 0.15 -15.51
CA ILE A 250 -11.90 1.21 -15.72
C ILE A 250 -10.65 0.60 -16.36
N HIS A 251 -10.10 1.25 -17.39
CA HIS A 251 -8.83 0.90 -18.03
C HIS A 251 -7.99 2.15 -18.24
N LEU A 252 -6.99 2.39 -17.39
CA LEU A 252 -5.95 3.39 -17.61
C LEU A 252 -4.76 2.78 -18.34
N VAL A 253 -4.16 3.56 -19.24
CA VAL A 253 -2.95 3.18 -19.97
C VAL A 253 -1.90 4.26 -19.79
N TYR A 254 -0.72 3.86 -19.29
CA TYR A 254 0.51 4.65 -19.36
C TYR A 254 1.32 4.23 -20.57
N LYS A 255 1.70 5.22 -21.39
CA LYS A 255 2.61 5.01 -22.51
C LYS A 255 3.96 5.71 -22.25
N PRO A 256 5.08 4.97 -22.27
CA PRO A 256 6.39 5.58 -22.15
C PRO A 256 6.71 6.44 -23.37
N ALA A 257 7.58 7.44 -23.19
CA ALA A 257 7.99 8.33 -24.27
C ALA A 257 8.81 7.62 -25.38
N LYS A 258 9.47 6.52 -25.02
CA LYS A 258 10.22 5.65 -25.94
C LYS A 258 9.41 4.38 -26.21
N LYS A 259 9.81 3.60 -27.22
CA LYS A 259 9.22 2.29 -27.49
C LYS A 259 9.25 1.44 -26.20
N PRO A 260 8.10 0.92 -25.74
CA PRO A 260 8.04 0.15 -24.50
C PRO A 260 8.87 -1.12 -24.61
N ARG A 261 9.56 -1.48 -23.52
CA ARG A 261 10.31 -2.74 -23.41
C ARG A 261 9.37 -3.94 -23.32
N LYS A 262 8.27 -3.79 -22.59
CA LYS A 262 7.21 -4.78 -22.40
C LYS A 262 5.89 -4.08 -22.04
N LYS A 263 4.79 -4.83 -22.11
CA LYS A 263 3.47 -4.48 -21.59
C LYS A 263 3.23 -5.16 -20.26
N VAL A 264 2.76 -4.42 -19.26
CA VAL A 264 2.38 -4.95 -17.96
C VAL A 264 0.92 -4.59 -17.67
N ALA A 265 0.13 -5.57 -17.22
CA ALA A 265 -1.22 -5.31 -16.73
C ALA A 265 -1.27 -5.40 -15.20
N LEU A 266 -1.88 -4.39 -14.57
CA LEU A 266 -2.18 -4.30 -13.15
C LEU A 266 -3.71 -4.35 -13.00
N ILE A 267 -4.25 -5.32 -12.29
CA ILE A 267 -5.69 -5.56 -12.19
C ILE A 267 -6.11 -5.44 -10.72
N GLY A 268 -6.94 -4.46 -10.38
CA GLY A 268 -7.34 -4.20 -8.99
C GLY A 268 -8.79 -4.57 -8.73
N LYS A 269 -9.06 -5.40 -7.71
CA LYS A 269 -10.43 -5.67 -7.22
C LYS A 269 -11.10 -4.35 -6.83
N GLY A 270 -12.28 -4.09 -7.41
CA GLY A 270 -13.00 -2.82 -7.28
C GLY A 270 -14.38 -2.93 -6.64
N ILE A 271 -14.57 -3.78 -5.63
CA ILE A 271 -15.86 -3.85 -4.92
C ILE A 271 -15.96 -2.66 -3.96
N THR A 272 -16.75 -1.65 -4.31
CA THR A 272 -16.85 -0.42 -3.51
C THR A 272 -17.64 -0.60 -2.23
N PHE A 273 -18.49 -1.64 -2.18
CA PHE A 273 -19.07 -2.16 -0.96
C PHE A 273 -19.45 -3.63 -1.14
N ASP A 274 -19.13 -4.44 -0.13
CA ASP A 274 -19.42 -5.86 -0.12
C ASP A 274 -20.34 -6.23 1.05
N SER A 275 -21.64 -6.43 0.74
CA SER A 275 -22.59 -7.00 1.69
C SER A 275 -22.48 -8.53 1.80
N GLY A 276 -21.80 -9.16 0.84
CA GLY A 276 -21.81 -10.60 0.57
C GLY A 276 -22.95 -11.08 -0.31
N GLY A 277 -23.88 -10.20 -0.71
CA GLY A 277 -25.06 -10.60 -1.47
C GLY A 277 -25.96 -11.54 -0.65
N TYR A 278 -26.57 -12.54 -1.28
CA TYR A 278 -27.42 -13.50 -0.56
C TYR A 278 -26.67 -14.36 0.48
N SER A 279 -25.36 -14.53 0.31
CA SER A 279 -24.42 -15.00 1.34
C SER A 279 -24.05 -13.86 2.30
N LEU A 280 -25.06 -13.23 2.88
CA LEU A 280 -24.96 -11.97 3.64
C LEU A 280 -23.95 -12.06 4.80
N LYS A 281 -23.06 -11.09 4.88
CA LYS A 281 -22.10 -10.97 5.98
C LYS A 281 -22.81 -10.64 7.31
N PRO A 282 -22.28 -11.11 8.46
CA PRO A 282 -22.63 -10.56 9.76
C PRO A 282 -22.28 -9.06 9.87
N SER A 283 -23.05 -8.28 10.65
CA SER A 283 -22.89 -6.82 10.73
C SER A 283 -21.46 -6.37 11.05
N ASN A 284 -20.79 -7.03 12.00
CA ASN A 284 -19.41 -6.71 12.40
C ASN A 284 -18.37 -7.02 11.32
N ALA A 285 -18.66 -7.95 10.42
CA ALA A 285 -17.81 -8.26 9.27
C ALA A 285 -18.14 -7.38 8.06
N MET A 286 -19.26 -6.65 8.08
CA MET A 286 -19.74 -5.81 6.97
C MET A 286 -19.38 -4.32 7.13
N GLU A 287 -19.30 -3.81 8.37
CA GLU A 287 -19.07 -2.39 8.66
C GLU A 287 -17.88 -1.78 7.90
N ASP A 288 -16.76 -2.51 7.85
CA ASP A 288 -15.53 -2.06 7.19
C ASP A 288 -15.45 -2.46 5.71
N MET A 289 -16.47 -3.07 5.09
CA MET A 289 -16.38 -3.58 3.71
C MET A 289 -16.35 -2.52 2.61
N LYS A 290 -16.30 -1.23 2.98
CA LYS A 290 -15.83 -0.16 2.09
C LYS A 290 -14.37 -0.37 1.63
N VAL A 291 -13.58 -1.13 2.40
CA VAL A 291 -12.16 -1.41 2.07
C VAL A 291 -12.01 -2.34 0.87
N ASP A 292 -13.08 -2.95 0.37
CA ASP A 292 -13.04 -4.06 -0.57
C ASP A 292 -12.70 -3.66 -2.03
N MET A 293 -12.38 -2.37 -2.21
CA MET A 293 -11.86 -1.74 -3.41
C MET A 293 -10.38 -1.33 -3.29
N ALA A 294 -9.68 -1.73 -2.21
CA ALA A 294 -8.29 -1.33 -1.98
C ALA A 294 -7.34 -1.78 -3.10
N GLY A 295 -7.61 -2.92 -3.76
CA GLY A 295 -6.86 -3.35 -4.93
C GLY A 295 -6.98 -2.38 -6.11
N ALA A 296 -8.20 -1.95 -6.43
CA ALA A 296 -8.47 -0.92 -7.44
C ALA A 296 -7.84 0.43 -7.06
N ALA A 297 -7.94 0.83 -5.79
CA ALA A 297 -7.29 2.04 -5.28
C ALA A 297 -5.77 2.00 -5.50
N ALA A 298 -5.12 0.86 -5.19
CA ALA A 298 -3.69 0.71 -5.35
C ALA A 298 -3.26 0.85 -6.82
N VAL A 299 -3.89 0.11 -7.75
CA VAL A 299 -3.48 0.15 -9.16
C VAL A 299 -3.79 1.49 -9.82
N ILE A 300 -4.92 2.14 -9.50
CA ILE A 300 -5.29 3.43 -10.09
C ILE A 300 -4.35 4.54 -9.61
N THR A 301 -4.07 4.60 -8.30
CA THR A 301 -3.23 5.67 -7.73
C THR A 301 -1.75 5.50 -8.01
N ALA A 302 -1.26 4.25 -8.15
CA ALA A 302 0.10 3.98 -8.60
C ALA A 302 0.40 4.58 -9.99
N MET A 303 -0.60 4.65 -10.88
CA MET A 303 -0.44 5.26 -12.20
C MET A 303 -0.07 6.75 -12.13
N ASP A 304 -0.53 7.48 -11.11
CA ASP A 304 -0.16 8.90 -10.88
C ASP A 304 1.34 9.01 -10.58
N ALA A 305 1.87 8.13 -9.73
CA ALA A 305 3.29 8.09 -9.39
C ALA A 305 4.16 7.60 -10.57
N ILE A 306 3.72 6.57 -11.29
CA ILE A 306 4.40 6.04 -12.48
C ILE A 306 4.48 7.11 -13.57
N ALA A 307 3.43 7.90 -13.79
CA ALA A 307 3.43 8.94 -14.80
C ALA A 307 4.44 10.06 -14.50
N GLN A 308 4.70 10.35 -13.22
CA GLN A 308 5.67 11.35 -12.76
C GLN A 308 7.11 10.82 -12.78
N LEU A 309 7.33 9.58 -12.30
CA LEU A 309 8.66 8.97 -12.20
C LEU A 309 9.17 8.41 -13.54
N GLY A 310 8.25 8.02 -14.41
CA GLY A 310 8.54 7.35 -15.67
C GLY A 310 8.77 5.84 -15.51
N SER A 311 8.38 5.09 -16.54
CA SER A 311 8.66 3.66 -16.69
C SER A 311 9.18 3.39 -18.10
N ASP A 312 9.91 2.29 -18.28
CA ASP A 312 10.28 1.75 -19.60
C ASP A 312 9.22 0.80 -20.17
N CYS A 313 8.15 0.53 -19.41
CA CYS A 313 7.05 -0.36 -19.77
C CYS A 313 5.81 0.43 -20.21
N GLU A 314 5.01 -0.13 -21.11
CA GLU A 314 3.61 0.27 -21.28
C GLU A 314 2.79 -0.43 -20.19
N ILE A 315 2.00 0.34 -19.42
CA ILE A 315 1.35 -0.17 -18.22
C ILE A 315 -0.16 0.04 -18.33
N HIS A 316 -0.92 -1.02 -18.08
CA HIS A 316 -2.38 -1.05 -18.15
C HIS A 316 -2.94 -1.30 -16.76
N ALA A 317 -3.52 -0.28 -16.13
CA ALA A 317 -4.25 -0.45 -14.87
C ALA A 317 -5.73 -0.67 -15.17
N ILE A 318 -6.25 -1.83 -14.76
CA ILE A 318 -7.61 -2.30 -15.01
C ILE A 318 -8.32 -2.46 -13.66
N ALA A 319 -9.51 -1.91 -13.52
CA ALA A 319 -10.32 -2.07 -12.31
C ALA A 319 -11.80 -2.33 -12.66
N PRO A 320 -12.30 -3.57 -12.49
CA PRO A 320 -13.73 -3.86 -12.55
C PRO A 320 -14.42 -3.34 -11.27
N CYS A 321 -15.01 -2.14 -11.32
CA CYS A 321 -15.66 -1.53 -10.17
C CYS A 321 -17.17 -1.80 -10.13
N CYS A 322 -17.68 -2.33 -9.02
CA CYS A 322 -19.11 -2.54 -8.76
C CYS A 322 -19.41 -2.64 -7.25
N GLU A 323 -20.68 -2.83 -6.88
CA GLU A 323 -21.10 -3.15 -5.51
C GLU A 323 -21.77 -4.52 -5.46
N ASN A 324 -21.49 -5.29 -4.41
CA ASN A 324 -22.13 -6.59 -4.17
C ASN A 324 -23.25 -6.41 -3.13
N MET A 325 -24.49 -6.34 -3.61
CA MET A 325 -25.67 -5.97 -2.82
C MET A 325 -26.77 -7.03 -2.87
N VAL A 326 -27.57 -7.09 -1.80
CA VAL A 326 -28.83 -7.85 -1.79
C VAL A 326 -29.93 -7.02 -2.44
N SER A 327 -30.58 -7.59 -3.45
CA SER A 327 -31.83 -7.07 -4.00
C SER A 327 -32.60 -8.16 -4.73
N GLY A 328 -33.83 -7.88 -5.14
CA GLY A 328 -34.63 -8.82 -5.92
C GLY A 328 -34.05 -9.17 -7.31
N ARG A 329 -33.01 -8.45 -7.77
CA ARG A 329 -32.28 -8.74 -9.02
C ARG A 329 -30.94 -9.40 -8.79
N ALA A 330 -30.45 -9.51 -7.55
CA ALA A 330 -29.12 -10.05 -7.26
C ALA A 330 -28.98 -11.51 -7.73
N TYR A 331 -27.77 -11.87 -8.17
CA TYR A 331 -27.41 -13.26 -8.46
C TYR A 331 -27.45 -14.11 -7.19
N ARG A 332 -27.68 -15.42 -7.35
CA ARG A 332 -28.06 -16.32 -6.27
C ARG A 332 -27.15 -17.53 -6.19
N LEU A 333 -27.19 -18.20 -5.04
CA LEU A 333 -26.60 -19.52 -4.88
C LEU A 333 -27.28 -20.51 -5.83
N GLY A 334 -26.49 -21.31 -6.54
CA GLY A 334 -26.92 -22.24 -7.58
C GLY A 334 -26.99 -21.66 -8.98
N ASP A 335 -26.88 -20.33 -9.16
CA ASP A 335 -26.79 -19.75 -10.50
C ASP A 335 -25.50 -20.24 -11.20
N VAL A 336 -25.57 -20.45 -12.51
CA VAL A 336 -24.39 -20.75 -13.36
C VAL A 336 -24.11 -19.53 -14.21
N LEU A 337 -22.99 -18.87 -13.96
CA LEU A 337 -22.55 -17.68 -14.68
C LEU A 337 -21.65 -18.08 -15.85
N THR A 338 -21.68 -17.32 -16.94
CA THR A 338 -20.75 -17.47 -18.05
C THR A 338 -19.76 -16.31 -18.05
N SER A 339 -18.47 -16.62 -17.97
CA SER A 339 -17.39 -15.64 -18.03
C SER A 339 -17.15 -15.10 -19.44
N MET A 340 -16.32 -14.06 -19.53
CA MET A 340 -15.88 -13.42 -20.79
C MET A 340 -15.25 -14.40 -21.79
N ASP A 341 -14.56 -15.46 -21.33
CA ASP A 341 -13.99 -16.47 -22.24
C ASP A 341 -14.85 -17.72 -22.42
N GLY A 342 -16.08 -17.70 -21.91
CA GLY A 342 -17.05 -18.78 -22.06
C GLY A 342 -16.99 -19.84 -20.96
N THR A 343 -16.01 -19.79 -20.06
CA THR A 343 -15.96 -20.68 -18.89
C THR A 343 -17.19 -20.48 -18.01
N THR A 344 -17.85 -21.57 -17.62
CA THR A 344 -19.05 -21.56 -16.78
C THR A 344 -18.72 -21.78 -15.30
N VAL A 345 -19.34 -21.00 -14.41
CA VAL A 345 -19.06 -21.00 -12.96
C VAL A 345 -20.36 -21.13 -12.17
N GLU A 346 -20.50 -22.22 -11.42
CA GLU A 346 -21.58 -22.43 -10.44
C GLU A 346 -21.29 -21.60 -9.17
N ILE A 347 -22.28 -20.82 -8.74
CA ILE A 347 -22.18 -19.96 -7.57
C ILE A 347 -22.62 -20.71 -6.33
N ASN A 348 -21.69 -21.05 -5.45
CA ASN A 348 -22.02 -21.63 -4.14
C ASN A 348 -21.87 -20.64 -2.98
N ASN A 349 -21.30 -19.46 -3.24
CA ASN A 349 -21.18 -18.38 -2.27
C ASN A 349 -21.12 -17.01 -2.97
N THR A 350 -22.08 -16.11 -2.72
CA THR A 350 -22.09 -14.77 -3.32
C THR A 350 -21.17 -13.77 -2.60
N ASP A 351 -20.57 -14.17 -1.48
CA ASP A 351 -19.51 -13.44 -0.73
C ASP A 351 -18.10 -13.76 -1.26
N ALA A 352 -18.05 -14.48 -2.39
CA ALA A 352 -16.83 -14.75 -3.14
C ALA A 352 -16.94 -14.10 -4.53
N GLU A 353 -17.37 -12.85 -4.54
CA GLU A 353 -17.61 -11.98 -5.69
C GLU A 353 -16.32 -11.44 -6.30
N GLY A 354 -15.30 -11.14 -5.48
CA GLY A 354 -14.07 -10.52 -5.94
C GLY A 354 -13.35 -11.32 -7.02
N ARG A 355 -13.32 -12.66 -6.87
CA ARG A 355 -12.71 -13.53 -7.86
C ARG A 355 -13.51 -13.59 -9.18
N LEU A 356 -14.83 -13.39 -9.12
CA LEU A 356 -15.70 -13.37 -10.30
C LEU A 356 -15.41 -12.13 -11.14
N ILE A 357 -15.41 -10.94 -10.53
CA ILE A 357 -15.11 -9.70 -11.26
C ILE A 357 -13.68 -9.69 -11.81
N LEU A 358 -12.73 -10.28 -11.07
CA LEU A 358 -11.34 -10.40 -11.50
C LEU A 358 -11.17 -11.42 -12.64
N GLY A 359 -11.92 -12.52 -12.67
CA GLY A 359 -11.84 -13.51 -13.75
C GLY A 359 -12.14 -12.90 -15.12
N ASP A 360 -13.17 -12.04 -15.20
CA ASP A 360 -13.47 -11.29 -16.43
C ASP A 360 -12.42 -10.21 -16.72
N ALA A 361 -11.90 -9.52 -15.70
CA ALA A 361 -10.85 -8.51 -15.90
C ALA A 361 -9.50 -9.10 -16.35
N ILE A 362 -9.10 -10.25 -15.81
CA ILE A 362 -7.92 -11.01 -16.24
C ILE A 362 -8.11 -11.48 -17.69
N THR A 363 -9.30 -11.98 -18.03
CA THR A 363 -9.64 -12.36 -19.41
C THR A 363 -9.56 -11.16 -20.36
N TYR A 364 -10.07 -10.00 -19.95
CA TYR A 364 -9.97 -8.76 -20.71
C TYR A 364 -8.52 -8.35 -20.92
N ALA A 365 -7.70 -8.33 -19.86
CA ALA A 365 -6.28 -8.02 -19.97
C ALA A 365 -5.58 -8.97 -20.95
N ARG A 366 -5.74 -10.28 -20.76
CA ARG A 366 -5.16 -11.32 -21.62
C ARG A 366 -5.53 -11.15 -23.10
N THR A 367 -6.78 -10.82 -23.41
CA THR A 367 -7.30 -10.84 -24.79
C THR A 367 -7.36 -9.49 -25.50
N LYS A 368 -7.33 -8.37 -24.75
CA LYS A 368 -7.42 -7.01 -25.29
C LYS A 368 -6.13 -6.21 -25.11
N VAL A 369 -5.34 -6.52 -24.09
CA VAL A 369 -4.04 -5.88 -23.84
C VAL A 369 -2.90 -6.76 -24.37
N GLU A 370 -3.01 -8.07 -24.16
CA GLU A 370 -1.98 -9.08 -24.45
C GLU A 370 -0.64 -8.72 -23.77
N PRO A 371 -0.62 -8.62 -22.43
CA PRO A 371 0.55 -8.19 -21.69
C PRO A 371 1.61 -9.30 -21.59
N ASP A 372 2.87 -8.92 -21.41
CA ASP A 372 3.98 -9.84 -21.13
C ASP A 372 3.89 -10.36 -19.69
N GLU A 373 3.36 -9.56 -18.76
CA GLU A 373 3.14 -9.93 -17.35
C GLU A 373 1.84 -9.33 -16.82
N MET A 374 1.10 -10.09 -16.01
CA MET A 374 -0.11 -9.65 -15.31
C MET A 374 0.05 -9.75 -13.81
N PHE A 375 -0.46 -8.75 -13.11
CA PHE A 375 -0.54 -8.70 -11.66
C PHE A 375 -1.97 -8.37 -11.27
N ASP A 376 -2.56 -9.12 -10.35
CA ASP A 376 -3.82 -8.73 -9.75
C ASP A 376 -3.73 -8.55 -8.22
N PHE A 377 -4.48 -7.57 -7.72
CA PHE A 377 -4.42 -7.06 -6.36
C PHE A 377 -5.82 -7.05 -5.77
N ALA A 378 -6.03 -7.76 -4.66
CA ALA A 378 -7.36 -7.91 -4.12
C ALA A 378 -7.38 -8.12 -2.61
N THR A 379 -8.34 -7.49 -1.95
CA THR A 379 -8.86 -7.92 -0.65
C THR A 379 -9.70 -9.17 -0.85
N LEU A 380 -9.04 -10.32 -1.11
CA LEU A 380 -9.74 -11.46 -1.70
C LEU A 380 -10.25 -12.46 -0.66
N THR A 381 -9.45 -12.77 0.35
CA THR A 381 -9.83 -13.83 1.29
C THR A 381 -9.53 -13.53 2.75
N GLY A 382 -10.52 -13.75 3.61
CA GLY A 382 -10.29 -13.86 5.05
C GLY A 382 -9.34 -15.01 5.41
N ALA A 383 -9.21 -16.03 4.56
CA ALA A 383 -8.26 -17.11 4.74
C ALA A 383 -6.79 -16.64 4.68
N CYS A 384 -6.47 -15.67 3.82
CA CYS A 384 -5.13 -15.09 3.77
C CYS A 384 -4.82 -14.27 5.04
N LEU A 385 -5.81 -13.52 5.53
CA LEU A 385 -5.70 -12.82 6.83
C LEU A 385 -5.46 -13.79 7.98
N VAL A 386 -6.17 -14.93 8.02
CA VAL A 386 -5.94 -15.97 9.05
C VAL A 386 -4.54 -16.58 8.94
N ALA A 387 -4.01 -16.75 7.72
CA ALA A 387 -2.71 -17.37 7.49
C ALA A 387 -1.51 -16.45 7.77
N LEU A 388 -1.59 -15.18 7.36
CA LEU A 388 -0.46 -14.24 7.34
C LEU A 388 -0.65 -13.00 8.23
N GLY A 389 -1.82 -12.84 8.85
CA GLY A 389 -2.12 -11.73 9.73
C GLY A 389 -2.39 -10.41 8.98
N ALA A 390 -2.46 -9.31 9.74
CA ALA A 390 -2.89 -8.00 9.26
C ALA A 390 -1.81 -7.17 8.56
N TYR A 391 -0.59 -7.70 8.41
CA TYR A 391 0.57 -6.92 7.95
C TYR A 391 1.23 -7.49 6.70
N THR A 392 0.96 -8.75 6.37
CA THR A 392 1.64 -9.46 5.29
C THR A 392 0.63 -9.90 4.23
N ALA A 393 0.85 -9.52 2.97
CA ALA A 393 0.03 -9.98 1.86
C ALA A 393 0.48 -11.36 1.37
N GLY A 394 -0.48 -12.15 0.88
CA GLY A 394 -0.22 -13.44 0.24
C GLY A 394 0.10 -13.26 -1.24
N VAL A 395 1.21 -13.83 -1.70
CA VAL A 395 1.62 -13.80 -3.11
C VAL A 395 1.49 -15.19 -3.74
N PHE A 396 0.83 -15.28 -4.88
CA PHE A 396 0.62 -16.53 -5.61
C PHE A 396 1.07 -16.38 -7.06
N SER A 397 1.89 -17.30 -7.54
CA SER A 397 2.31 -17.36 -8.94
C SER A 397 2.89 -18.74 -9.22
N ASP A 398 2.72 -19.23 -10.45
CA ASP A 398 3.42 -20.40 -10.98
C ASP A 398 4.69 -20.02 -11.76
N ASP A 399 5.01 -18.73 -11.89
CA ASP A 399 6.26 -18.22 -12.41
C ASP A 399 7.20 -17.80 -11.26
N ASP A 400 8.22 -18.64 -11.02
CA ASP A 400 9.20 -18.42 -9.96
C ASP A 400 10.02 -17.14 -10.15
N GLN A 401 10.35 -16.78 -11.38
CA GLN A 401 11.14 -15.59 -11.66
C GLN A 401 10.32 -14.33 -11.46
N LEU A 402 9.06 -14.33 -11.90
CA LEU A 402 8.12 -13.24 -11.67
C LEU A 402 7.92 -13.00 -10.17
N ALA A 403 7.64 -14.06 -9.41
CA ALA A 403 7.49 -13.99 -7.97
C ALA A 403 8.75 -13.45 -7.28
N LYS A 404 9.94 -13.90 -7.69
CA LYS A 404 11.21 -13.41 -7.12
C LYS A 404 11.43 -11.93 -7.37
N ARG A 405 11.21 -11.43 -8.60
CA ARG A 405 11.36 -10.00 -8.92
C ARG A 405 10.34 -9.16 -8.16
N TRP A 406 9.11 -9.64 -8.05
CA TRP A 406 8.04 -8.96 -7.32
C TRP A 406 8.35 -8.85 -5.82
N LEU A 407 8.73 -9.96 -5.17
CA LEU A 407 9.08 -9.94 -3.74
C LEU A 407 10.31 -9.10 -3.46
N HIS A 408 11.26 -9.02 -4.39
CA HIS A 408 12.39 -8.10 -4.27
C HIS A 408 11.93 -6.62 -4.29
N ALA A 409 11.01 -6.27 -5.19
CA ALA A 409 10.41 -4.94 -5.21
C ALA A 409 9.58 -4.65 -3.95
N ALA A 410 8.90 -5.66 -3.40
CA ALA A 410 8.14 -5.52 -2.16
C ALA A 410 9.04 -5.22 -0.95
N ASP A 411 10.17 -5.94 -0.83
CA ASP A 411 11.19 -5.69 0.20
C ASP A 411 11.80 -4.29 0.07
N ALA A 412 12.20 -3.89 -1.15
CA ALA A 412 12.72 -2.55 -1.43
C ALA A 412 11.67 -1.44 -1.19
N GLY A 413 10.42 -1.74 -1.49
CA GLY A 413 9.24 -0.92 -1.23
C GLY A 413 8.73 -1.00 0.20
N GLY A 414 9.36 -1.79 1.08
CA GLY A 414 9.01 -1.96 2.50
C GLY A 414 7.57 -2.40 2.75
N GLU A 415 7.03 -3.28 1.92
CA GLU A 415 5.71 -3.90 2.06
C GLU A 415 5.87 -5.41 2.26
N ASP A 416 5.44 -5.93 3.42
CA ASP A 416 5.65 -7.32 3.77
C ASP A 416 4.77 -8.23 2.90
N MET A 417 5.40 -9.12 2.13
CA MET A 417 4.71 -10.07 1.27
C MET A 417 5.32 -11.45 1.41
N TRP A 418 4.48 -12.50 1.39
CA TRP A 418 4.94 -13.87 1.49
C TRP A 418 4.32 -14.76 0.41
N ARG A 419 5.15 -15.56 -0.26
CA ARG A 419 4.67 -16.46 -1.31
C ARG A 419 3.98 -17.69 -0.71
N LEU A 420 2.76 -17.93 -1.14
CA LEU A 420 1.98 -19.13 -0.84
C LEU A 420 1.93 -20.06 -2.07
N PRO A 421 1.81 -21.38 -1.89
CA PRO A 421 1.86 -22.33 -2.99
C PRO A 421 0.55 -22.38 -3.79
N LEU A 422 0.64 -22.67 -5.09
CA LEU A 422 -0.49 -23.01 -5.96
C LEU A 422 -0.62 -24.53 -6.12
N ASN A 423 -0.97 -25.23 -5.03
CA ASN A 423 -1.04 -26.69 -5.04
C ASN A 423 -2.22 -27.19 -5.91
N PRO A 424 -1.98 -27.83 -7.07
CA PRO A 424 -3.04 -28.22 -8.00
C PRO A 424 -4.01 -29.24 -7.42
N ARG A 425 -3.64 -29.97 -6.35
CA ARG A 425 -4.53 -30.93 -5.67
C ARG A 425 -5.79 -30.26 -5.10
N LEU A 426 -5.71 -28.97 -4.77
CA LEU A 426 -6.85 -28.22 -4.24
C LEU A 426 -7.84 -27.79 -5.34
N ARG A 427 -7.52 -27.95 -6.63
CA ARG A 427 -8.48 -27.70 -7.73
C ARG A 427 -9.68 -28.63 -7.67
N GLU A 428 -9.52 -29.82 -7.11
CA GLU A 428 -10.62 -30.79 -6.95
C GLU A 428 -11.79 -30.19 -6.17
N SER A 429 -11.50 -29.35 -5.16
CA SER A 429 -12.52 -28.68 -4.35
C SER A 429 -13.35 -27.65 -5.14
N LEU A 430 -12.90 -27.24 -6.32
CA LEU A 430 -13.60 -26.30 -7.20
C LEU A 430 -14.46 -27.01 -8.25
N LYS A 431 -14.57 -28.35 -8.25
CA LYS A 431 -15.41 -29.04 -9.24
C LYS A 431 -16.89 -28.72 -9.05
N SER A 432 -17.59 -28.58 -10.17
CA SER A 432 -19.05 -28.50 -10.26
C SER A 432 -19.60 -29.71 -11.00
N SER A 433 -20.84 -30.10 -10.70
CA SER A 433 -21.59 -31.11 -11.45
C SER A 433 -22.41 -30.52 -12.61
N VAL A 434 -22.53 -29.20 -12.69
CA VAL A 434 -23.41 -28.49 -13.63
C VAL A 434 -22.71 -27.37 -14.41
N ALA A 435 -21.47 -27.05 -14.07
CA ALA A 435 -20.62 -26.04 -14.71
C ALA A 435 -19.16 -26.53 -14.79
N ASP A 436 -18.28 -25.75 -15.42
CA ASP A 436 -16.86 -26.09 -15.51
C ASP A 436 -16.17 -26.04 -14.13
N MET A 437 -16.63 -25.16 -13.25
CA MET A 437 -16.16 -25.06 -11.86
C MET A 437 -17.15 -24.35 -10.92
N ARG A 438 -16.89 -24.40 -9.62
CA ARG A 438 -17.52 -23.58 -8.57
C ARG A 438 -16.67 -22.35 -8.26
N ASN A 439 -17.31 -21.29 -7.77
CA ASN A 439 -16.56 -20.11 -7.36
C ASN A 439 -15.82 -20.29 -6.02
N THR A 440 -16.29 -21.14 -5.10
CA THR A 440 -15.55 -21.48 -3.87
C THR A 440 -15.36 -22.97 -3.68
N GLY A 441 -14.21 -23.32 -3.10
CA GLY A 441 -13.92 -24.68 -2.62
C GLY A 441 -14.08 -24.78 -1.11
N ASP A 442 -13.38 -25.73 -0.50
CA ASP A 442 -13.42 -25.93 0.95
C ASP A 442 -12.87 -24.72 1.73
N ARG A 443 -13.33 -24.58 2.98
CA ARG A 443 -12.83 -23.55 3.92
C ARG A 443 -11.31 -23.63 4.10
N ASN A 444 -10.77 -24.85 4.19
CA ASN A 444 -9.35 -25.08 4.40
C ASN A 444 -8.60 -24.90 3.08
N GLY A 445 -7.58 -24.03 3.10
CA GLY A 445 -6.86 -23.65 1.87
C GLY A 445 -7.60 -22.62 1.02
N GLY A 446 -8.58 -21.90 1.59
CA GLY A 446 -9.42 -20.93 0.87
C GLY A 446 -8.64 -19.86 0.08
N ALA A 447 -7.49 -19.41 0.57
CA ALA A 447 -6.63 -18.46 -0.15
C ALA A 447 -6.01 -19.09 -1.40
N ILE A 448 -5.59 -20.36 -1.30
CA ILE A 448 -5.00 -21.11 -2.43
C ILE A 448 -6.07 -21.44 -3.46
N THR A 449 -7.27 -21.86 -3.05
CA THR A 449 -8.36 -22.17 -3.98
C THR A 449 -8.88 -20.92 -4.69
N ALA A 450 -8.89 -19.76 -4.03
CA ALA A 450 -9.18 -18.48 -4.66
C ALA A 450 -8.13 -18.13 -5.74
N ALA A 451 -6.84 -18.28 -5.42
CA ALA A 451 -5.77 -18.05 -6.40
C ALA A 451 -5.82 -19.06 -7.57
N LEU A 452 -6.13 -20.32 -7.31
CA LEU A 452 -6.33 -21.34 -8.36
C LEU A 452 -7.53 -21.02 -9.25
N PHE A 453 -8.61 -20.46 -8.70
CA PHE A 453 -9.74 -19.95 -9.47
C PHE A 453 -9.29 -18.85 -10.44
N LEU A 454 -8.55 -17.85 -9.97
CA LEU A 454 -8.02 -16.78 -10.81
C LEU A 454 -7.06 -17.30 -11.89
N LYS A 455 -6.21 -18.28 -11.55
CA LYS A 455 -5.27 -18.89 -12.50
C LYS A 455 -5.97 -19.53 -13.71
N THR A 456 -7.20 -20.04 -13.56
CA THR A 456 -8.02 -20.54 -14.68
C THR A 456 -8.18 -19.49 -15.78
N PHE A 457 -8.36 -18.21 -15.40
CA PHE A 457 -8.54 -17.10 -16.34
C PHE A 457 -7.22 -16.51 -16.81
N ALA A 458 -6.14 -16.63 -16.04
CA ALA A 458 -4.82 -16.18 -16.48
C ALA A 458 -4.22 -17.09 -17.57
N LYS A 459 -4.57 -18.39 -17.58
CA LYS A 459 -4.02 -19.40 -18.51
C LYS A 459 -2.49 -19.37 -18.53
N ASP A 460 -1.88 -19.31 -19.71
CA ASP A 460 -0.43 -19.39 -19.91
C ASP A 460 0.28 -18.03 -19.81
N THR A 461 -0.46 -16.92 -19.66
CA THR A 461 0.16 -15.59 -19.50
C THR A 461 0.85 -15.51 -18.13
N PRO A 462 2.11 -15.03 -18.05
CA PRO A 462 2.81 -14.84 -16.79
C PRO A 462 1.99 -13.98 -15.82
N TRP A 463 1.69 -14.54 -14.65
CA TRP A 463 0.67 -14.00 -13.76
C TRP A 463 1.08 -14.13 -12.30
N LEU A 464 0.77 -13.09 -11.51
CA LEU A 464 0.96 -13.06 -10.07
C LEU A 464 -0.26 -12.43 -9.40
N HIS A 465 -0.79 -13.10 -8.39
CA HIS A 465 -1.86 -12.58 -7.54
C HIS A 465 -1.32 -12.14 -6.18
N VAL A 466 -1.76 -10.97 -5.73
CA VAL A 466 -1.50 -10.40 -4.40
C VAL A 466 -2.82 -10.32 -3.63
N ASP A 467 -3.01 -11.23 -2.68
CA ASP A 467 -4.09 -11.16 -1.69
C ASP A 467 -3.66 -10.21 -0.56
N LEU A 468 -4.19 -8.99 -0.62
CA LEU A 468 -3.91 -7.90 0.32
C LEU A 468 -5.04 -7.70 1.34
N ALA A 469 -5.92 -8.70 1.53
CA ALA A 469 -7.01 -8.63 2.51
C ALA A 469 -6.54 -8.28 3.94
N GLY A 470 -5.37 -8.79 4.32
CA GLY A 470 -4.75 -8.47 5.60
C GLY A 470 -4.28 -7.01 5.70
N PRO A 471 -3.31 -6.60 4.89
CA PRO A 471 -2.68 -5.30 5.04
C PRO A 471 -3.42 -4.10 4.42
N ALA A 472 -4.57 -4.29 3.76
CA ALA A 472 -5.33 -3.19 3.14
C ALA A 472 -5.79 -2.10 4.12
N SER A 473 -6.10 -2.49 5.36
CA SER A 473 -6.59 -1.59 6.41
C SER A 473 -6.09 -2.03 7.79
N LEU A 474 -5.83 -1.06 8.67
CA LEU A 474 -5.41 -1.32 10.04
C LEU A 474 -6.50 -0.91 11.05
N THR A 475 -6.72 -1.76 12.05
CA THR A 475 -7.54 -1.43 13.22
C THR A 475 -6.77 -0.63 14.27
N THR A 476 -5.44 -0.81 14.31
CA THR A 476 -4.53 -0.13 15.24
C THR A 476 -3.46 0.62 14.44
N ALA A 477 -3.25 1.89 14.76
CA ALA A 477 -2.26 2.71 14.11
C ALA A 477 -0.82 2.21 14.38
N ARG A 478 0.03 2.31 13.37
CA ARG A 478 1.49 2.25 13.43
C ARG A 478 2.06 3.65 13.19
N PRO A 479 3.35 3.92 13.49
CA PRO A 479 3.90 5.26 13.34
C PRO A 479 3.69 5.87 11.94
N SER A 480 3.95 5.11 10.88
CA SER A 480 3.80 5.57 9.48
C SER A 480 2.44 5.21 8.84
N GLN A 481 1.56 4.50 9.56
CA GLN A 481 0.27 4.02 9.05
C GLN A 481 -0.84 4.27 10.08
N PRO A 482 -1.75 5.23 9.84
CA PRO A 482 -2.88 5.47 10.74
C PRO A 482 -3.87 4.29 10.73
N LYS A 483 -4.86 4.32 11.64
CA LYS A 483 -6.04 3.46 11.55
C LYS A 483 -6.77 3.72 10.22
N GLY A 484 -7.31 2.67 9.61
CA GLY A 484 -8.00 2.71 8.31
C GLY A 484 -7.12 2.25 7.16
N GLY A 485 -7.44 2.69 5.95
CA GLY A 485 -6.73 2.33 4.72
C GLY A 485 -5.23 2.60 4.82
N THR A 486 -4.42 1.63 4.38
CA THR A 486 -2.95 1.71 4.45
C THR A 486 -2.33 2.21 3.15
N GLY A 487 -3.02 2.05 2.02
CA GLY A 487 -2.50 2.27 0.67
C GLY A 487 -1.56 1.14 0.20
N PHE A 488 -1.65 -0.04 0.83
CA PHE A 488 -0.78 -1.18 0.54
C PHE A 488 -0.82 -1.61 -0.94
N GLY A 489 0.35 -1.95 -1.47
CA GLY A 489 0.57 -2.34 -2.86
C GLY A 489 1.06 -1.19 -3.73
N VAL A 490 0.73 0.07 -3.41
CA VAL A 490 1.15 1.23 -4.20
C VAL A 490 2.68 1.34 -4.25
N ALA A 491 3.35 1.21 -3.10
CA ALA A 491 4.80 1.36 -3.03
C ALA A 491 5.50 0.26 -3.83
N THR A 492 5.05 -1.00 -3.70
CA THR A 492 5.61 -2.13 -4.46
C THR A 492 5.37 -1.99 -5.97
N ILE A 493 4.17 -1.59 -6.39
CA ILE A 493 3.85 -1.39 -7.82
C ILE A 493 4.80 -0.34 -8.42
N VAL A 494 4.95 0.80 -7.74
CA VAL A 494 5.81 1.89 -8.21
C VAL A 494 7.28 1.43 -8.23
N GLU A 495 7.73 0.72 -7.20
CA GLU A 495 9.09 0.18 -7.14
C GLU A 495 9.36 -0.77 -8.30
N TYR A 496 8.48 -1.73 -8.56
CA TYR A 496 8.63 -2.74 -9.61
C TYR A 496 8.67 -2.15 -11.03
N LEU A 497 7.94 -1.06 -11.27
CA LEU A 497 7.74 -0.52 -12.62
C LEU A 497 8.65 0.65 -12.97
N THR A 498 9.35 1.23 -12.00
CA THR A 498 10.16 2.45 -12.21
C THR A 498 11.64 2.27 -11.87
N ARG A 499 12.08 1.04 -11.55
CA ARG A 499 13.47 0.70 -11.22
C ARG A 499 13.96 -0.59 -11.85
#